data_AF-A0A9E3INZ0-F1
#
_entry.id   AF-A0A9E3INZ0-F1
#
_cell.length_a   1.000
_cell.length_b   1.000
_cell.length_c   1.000
_cell.angle_alpha   90.00
_cell.angle_beta   90.00
_cell.angle_gamma   90.00
#
_symmetry.space_group_name_H-M   'P 1'
#
loop_
_entity.id
_entity.type
_entity.pdbx_description
1 polymer ?
#
loop_
_entity_poly.entity_id
_entity_poly.type
_entity_poly.pdbx_seq_one_letter_code
_entity_poly.pdbx_strand_id
1 'polypeptide(L)' 'MNAKTFFRTLGFLLILLLVILVSTENTQTIDFNFSLLRDKPVRASAAFVYFAIFAVGVVGGTLLHGGGSGAAAKAKK' A
#
# COMPACT_ATOMS: atom_id res chain seq x y z
N MET A 1 10.31 10.89 -18.78
CA MET A 1 9.50 9.68 -18.49
C MET A 1 8.72 9.29 -19.74
N ASN A 2 8.51 8.00 -19.98
CA ASN A 2 7.58 7.53 -21.01
C ASN A 2 6.13 7.83 -20.57
N ALA A 3 5.22 8.11 -21.51
CA ALA A 3 3.78 8.29 -21.27
C ALA A 3 3.18 7.16 -20.41
N LYS A 4 3.57 5.91 -20.64
CA LYS A 4 3.15 4.76 -19.81
C LYS A 4 3.55 4.93 -18.34
N THR A 5 4.76 5.39 -18.08
CA THR A 5 5.26 5.65 -16.73
C THR A 5 4.54 6.84 -16.11
N PHE A 6 4.28 7.88 -16.90
CA PHE A 6 3.51 9.05 -16.45
C PHE A 6 2.10 8.67 -15.99
N PHE A 7 1.33 7.94 -16.79
CA PHE A 7 -0.03 7.51 -16.40
C PHE A 7 -0.03 6.58 -15.19
N ARG A 8 0.98 5.71 -15.02
CA ARG A 8 1.15 4.90 -13.82
C ARG A 8 1.40 5.75 -12.58
N THR A 9 2.30 6.72 -12.68
CA THR A 9 2.58 7.67 -11.59
C THR A 9 1.35 8.50 -11.27
N LEU A 10 0.61 8.98 -12.27
CA LEU A 10 -0.63 9.73 -12.07
C LEU A 10 -1.69 8.88 -11.37
N GLY A 11 -1.89 7.63 -11.80
CA GLY A 11 -2.80 6.70 -11.14
C GLY A 11 -2.41 6.43 -9.68
N PHE A 12 -1.12 6.22 -9.41
CA PHE A 12 -0.62 6.08 -8.05
C PHE A 12 -0.88 7.33 -7.18
N LEU A 13 -0.61 8.53 -7.72
CA LEU A 13 -0.87 9.79 -7.03
C LEU A 13 -2.35 10.02 -6.76
N LEU A 14 -3.24 9.64 -7.68
CA LEU A 14 -4.69 9.73 -7.47
C LEU A 14 -5.13 8.81 -6.32
N ILE A 15 -4.63 7.57 -6.26
CA ILE A 15 -4.92 6.67 -5.15
C ILE A 15 -4.39 7.24 -3.83
N LEU A 16 -3.14 7.74 -3.82
CA LEU A 16 -2.55 8.37 -2.64
C LEU A 16 -3.36 9.59 -2.18
N LEU A 17 -3.81 10.44 -3.12
CA LEU A 17 -4.65 11.59 -2.82
C LEU A 17 -5.95 11.16 -2.14
N LEU A 18 -6.61 10.12 -2.64
CA LEU A 18 -7.84 9.59 -2.02
C LEU A 18 -7.58 9.08 -0.60
N VAL A 19 -6.48 8.38 -0.38
CA VAL A 19 -6.08 7.93 0.97
C VAL A 19 -5.89 9.12 1.90
N ILE A 20 -5.22 10.17 1.45
CA ILE A 20 -5.03 11.40 2.23
C ILE A 20 -6.37 12.05 2.56
N LEU A 21 -7.22 12.29 1.57
CA LEU A 21 -8.53 12.94 1.76
C LEU A 21 -9.42 12.18 2.73
N VAL A 22 -9.48 10.85 2.62
CA VAL A 22 -10.26 10.04 3.57
C VAL A 22 -9.63 10.08 4.95
N SER A 23 -8.31 10.02 5.05
CA SER A 23 -7.60 9.99 6.33
C SER A 23 -7.68 11.32 7.10
N THR A 24 -7.68 12.47 6.40
CA THR A 24 -7.79 13.79 7.05
C THR A 24 -9.15 14.02 7.66
N GLU A 25 -10.21 13.54 7.00
CA GLU A 25 -11.59 13.67 7.49
C GLU A 25 -11.96 12.58 8.50
N ASN A 26 -11.22 11.47 8.55
CA ASN A 26 -11.52 10.31 9.40
C ASN A 26 -10.39 10.04 10.39
N THR A 27 -10.26 10.88 11.40
CA THR A 27 -9.24 10.75 12.45
C THR A 27 -9.74 10.05 13.71
N GLN A 28 -11.02 9.65 13.75
CA GLN A 28 -11.61 8.94 14.89
C GLN A 28 -10.87 7.63 15.18
N THR A 29 -10.86 7.25 16.46
CA THR A 29 -10.33 5.96 16.87
C THR A 29 -11.31 4.85 16.48
N ILE A 30 -10.82 3.80 15.84
CA ILE A 30 -11.60 2.63 15.43
C ILE A 30 -11.01 1.34 16.03
N ASP A 31 -11.87 0.33 16.15
CA ASP A 31 -11.47 -1.03 16.49
C ASP A 31 -11.20 -1.83 15.21
N PHE A 32 -9.94 -1.84 14.79
CA PHE A 32 -9.51 -2.59 13.60
C PHE A 32 -9.31 -4.06 13.96
N ASN A 33 -10.19 -4.92 13.43
CA ASN A 33 -10.14 -6.36 13.65
C ASN A 33 -9.41 -7.04 12.48
N PHE A 34 -8.33 -7.75 12.79
CA PHE A 34 -7.59 -8.52 11.79
C PHE A 34 -7.19 -9.88 12.35
N SER A 35 -8.19 -10.77 12.40
CA SER A 35 -8.09 -12.10 13.03
C SER A 35 -7.02 -13.01 12.40
N LEU A 36 -6.54 -12.69 11.19
CA LEU A 36 -5.46 -13.43 10.55
C LEU A 36 -4.08 -13.22 11.22
N LEU A 37 -3.85 -12.09 11.89
CA LEU A 37 -2.58 -11.82 12.59
C LEU A 37 -2.76 -11.56 14.09
N ARG A 38 -3.99 -11.26 14.55
CA ARG A 38 -4.20 -10.85 15.95
C ARG A 38 -5.60 -11.19 16.45
N ASP A 39 -5.65 -11.76 17.65
CA ASP A 39 -6.90 -12.13 18.32
C ASP A 39 -7.65 -10.93 18.95
N LYS A 40 -6.95 -9.81 19.14
CA LYS A 40 -7.51 -8.60 19.75
C LYS A 40 -7.53 -7.44 18.74
N PRO A 41 -8.59 -6.61 18.74
CA PRO A 41 -8.66 -5.45 17.87
C PRO A 41 -7.53 -4.47 18.18
N VAL A 42 -7.02 -3.84 17.12
CA VAL A 42 -6.09 -2.73 17.22
C VAL A 42 -6.92 -1.44 17.34
N ARG A 43 -6.83 -0.78 18.49
CA ARG A 43 -7.42 0.56 18.66
C ARG A 43 -6.45 1.59 18.13
N ALA A 44 -6.78 2.20 17.00
CA ALA A 44 -5.96 3.24 16.37
C ALA A 44 -6.86 4.22 15.61
N SER A 45 -6.31 5.40 15.28
CA SER A 45 -7.01 6.33 14.38
C SER A 45 -7.26 5.67 13.02
N ALA A 46 -8.46 5.85 12.46
CA ALA A 46 -8.83 5.32 11.15
C ALA A 46 -7.85 5.77 10.05
N ALA A 47 -7.35 7.01 10.13
CA ALA A 47 -6.29 7.55 9.29
C ALA A 47 -5.06 6.62 9.21
N PHE A 48 -4.58 6.14 10.35
CA PHE A 48 -3.41 5.25 10.39
C PHE A 48 -3.73 3.87 9.80
N VAL A 49 -4.94 3.37 10.00
CA VAL A 49 -5.38 2.07 9.46
C VAL A 49 -5.47 2.13 7.94
N TYR A 50 -6.09 3.17 7.38
CA TYR A 50 -6.18 3.36 5.92
C TYR A 50 -4.80 3.51 5.28
N PHE A 51 -3.93 4.30 5.90
CA PHE A 51 -2.55 4.44 5.44
C PHE A 51 -1.79 3.12 5.50
N ALA A 52 -1.92 2.34 6.57
CA ALA A 52 -1.23 1.05 6.69
C ALA A 52 -1.67 0.05 5.61
N ILE A 53 -2.98 -0.04 5.33
CA ILE A 53 -3.50 -0.89 4.26
C ILE A 53 -2.96 -0.44 2.89
N PHE A 54 -2.96 0.86 2.62
CA PHE A 54 -2.37 1.41 1.40
C PHE A 54 -0.88 1.05 1.30
N ALA A 55 -0.10 1.26 2.36
CA ALA A 55 1.34 0.98 2.38
C ALA A 55 1.65 -0.50 2.10
N VAL A 56 0.88 -1.43 2.68
CA VAL A 56 1.00 -2.87 2.36
C VAL A 56 0.73 -3.12 0.88
N GLY A 57 -0.29 -2.49 0.30
CA GLY A 57 -0.58 -2.58 -1.14
C GLY A 57 0.55 -2.04 -2.00
N VAL A 58 1.17 -0.91 -1.62
CA VAL A 58 2.34 -0.35 -2.33
C VAL A 58 3.52 -1.30 -2.27
N VAL A 59 3.88 -1.81 -1.09
CA VAL A 59 4.99 -2.76 -0.93
C VAL A 59 4.73 -4.05 -1.70
N GLY A 60 3.53 -4.62 -1.61
CA GLY A 60 3.16 -5.80 -2.39
C GLY A 60 3.24 -5.55 -3.90
N GLY A 61 2.71 -4.41 -4.36
CA GLY A 61 2.75 -4.01 -5.76
C GLY A 61 4.17 -3.81 -6.28
N THR A 62 5.06 -3.18 -5.50
CA THR A 62 6.46 -2.97 -5.88
C THR A 62 7.24 -4.29 -5.90
N LEU A 63 6.99 -5.20 -4.95
CA LEU A 63 7.61 -6.54 -4.95
C LEU A 63 7.21 -7.35 -6.20
N LEU A 64 5.91 -7.35 -6.55
CA LEU A 64 5.41 -8.08 -7.73
C LEU A 64 5.93 -7.50 -9.05
N HIS A 65 6.10 -6.18 -9.13
CA HIS A 65 6.59 -5.51 -10.35
C HIS A 65 8.12 -5.40 -10.42
N GLY A 66 8.82 -5.46 -9.29
CA GLY A 66 10.28 -5.32 -9.18
C GLY A 66 11.05 -6.64 -9.29
N GLY A 67 10.40 -7.80 -9.12
CA GLY A 67 11.05 -9.12 -9.16
C GLY A 67 11.45 -9.65 -10.54
N GLY A 68 11.11 -8.96 -11.63
CA GLY A 68 11.19 -9.49 -13.00
C GLY A 68 12.57 -9.52 -13.68
N SER A 69 13.66 -9.02 -13.06
CA SER A 69 14.95 -8.88 -13.76
C SER A 69 16.19 -9.40 -13.02
N GLY A 70 16.08 -9.93 -11.80
CA GLY A 70 17.25 -10.31 -10.99
C GLY A 70 17.44 -11.80 -10.71
N ALA A 71 16.39 -12.63 -10.75
CA ALA A 71 16.47 -14.03 -10.31
C ALA A 71 16.98 -15.00 -11.39
N ALA A 72 16.87 -14.67 -12.67
CA ALA A 72 17.33 -15.54 -13.76
C ALA A 72 18.87 -15.56 -13.93
N ALA A 73 19.60 -14.59 -13.37
CA ALA A 73 21.07 -14.51 -13.49
C ALA A 73 21.84 -15.34 -12.45
N LYS A 74 21.18 -15.85 -11.40
CA LYS A 74 21.82 -16.70 -10.37
C LYS A 74 21.52 -18.20 -10.49
N ALA A 75 20.67 -18.60 -11.44
CA ALA A 75 20.37 -20.02 -11.69
C ALA A 75 21.28 -20.67 -12.74
N LYS A 76 22.33 -19.97 -13.22
CA LYS A 76 23.29 -20.49 -14.20
C LYS A 76 24.74 -20.27 -13.78
N LYS A 77 25.07 -20.59 -12.53
CA LYS A 77 26.44 -20.82 -12.10
C LYS A 77 26.55 -22.16 -11.40
#